data_AF-X1KYL8-F1
#
_entry.id   AF-X1KYL8-F1
#
_cell.length_a   1.000
_cell.length_b   1.000
_cell.length_c   1.000
_cell.angle_alpha   90.00
_cell.angle_beta   90.00
_cell.angle_gamma   90.00
#
_symmetry.space_group_name_H-M   'P 1'
#
loop_
_entity.id
_entity.type
_entity.pdbx_description
1 polymer ?
#
loop_
_entity_poly.entity_id
_entity_poly.type
_entity_poly.pdbx_seq_one_letter_code
_entity_poly.pdbx_strand_id
1 'polypeptide(L)' 'DWTSYMQNLGGVITCHGGPTCHAAIVSRELNIASIVGADNIVQIMKEQQREGMEYVTIDCSEGES' A
#
# COMPACT_ATOMS: atom_id res chain seq x y z
N ASP A 1 -13.20 -7.90 5.51
CA ASP A 1 -13.57 -6.71 4.72
C ASP A 1 -12.85 -5.53 5.37
N TRP A 2 -11.95 -4.87 4.64
CA TRP A 2 -11.10 -3.77 5.14
C TRP A 2 -11.61 -2.39 4.72
N THR A 3 -12.74 -2.35 4.02
CA THR A 3 -13.24 -1.18 3.30
C THR A 3 -13.45 0.03 4.21
N SER A 4 -14.10 -0.13 5.36
CA SER A 4 -14.31 0.97 6.32
C SER A 4 -13.01 1.56 6.89
N TYR A 5 -11.96 0.75 6.97
CA TYR A 5 -10.67 1.20 7.50
C TYR A 5 -9.88 2.00 6.45
N MET A 6 -10.04 1.66 5.18
CA MET A 6 -9.33 2.30 4.06
C MET A 6 -9.83 3.72 3.77
N GLN A 7 -11.05 4.08 4.18
CA GLN A 7 -11.64 5.40 3.93
C GLN A 7 -10.84 6.57 4.52
N ASN A 8 -10.06 6.35 5.58
CA ASN A 8 -9.29 7.39 6.26
C ASN A 8 -7.77 7.25 6.06
N LEU A 9 -7.32 6.45 5.09
CA LEU A 9 -5.89 6.23 4.82
C LEU A 9 -5.39 7.15 3.70
N GLY A 10 -4.13 7.57 3.80
CA GLY A 10 -3.43 8.25 2.69
C GLY A 10 -3.01 7.31 1.56
N GLY A 11 -2.97 6.01 1.82
CA GLY A 11 -2.64 4.97 0.85
C GLY A 11 -2.51 3.58 1.48
N VAL A 12 -2.43 2.56 0.63
CA VAL A 12 -2.39 1.15 1.04
C VAL A 12 -1.21 0.44 0.39
N ILE A 13 -0.46 -0.33 1.16
CA ILE A 13 0.59 -1.23 0.65
C ILE A 13 0.31 -2.64 1.13
N THR A 14 0.30 -3.63 0.22
CA THR A 14 0.08 -5.04 0.57
C THR A 14 1.24 -5.92 0.09
N CYS A 15 1.62 -6.90 0.92
CA CYS A 15 2.64 -7.87 0.53
C CYS A 15 2.19 -8.77 -0.63
N HIS A 16 0.89 -9.04 -0.71
CA HIS A 16 0.32 -9.95 -1.70
C HIS A 16 -0.83 -9.28 -2.43
N GLY A 17 -1.05 -9.70 -3.68
CA GLY A 17 -2.16 -9.26 -4.52
C GLY A 17 -1.67 -8.71 -5.86
N GLY A 18 -2.48 -8.91 -6.89
CA GLY A 18 -2.26 -8.35 -8.23
C GLY A 18 -3.16 -7.13 -8.51
N PRO A 19 -3.12 -6.60 -9.73
CA PRO A 19 -3.86 -5.39 -10.11
C PRO A 19 -5.38 -5.50 -9.97
N THR A 20 -5.93 -6.72 -9.91
CA THR A 20 -7.37 -7.02 -9.78
C THR A 20 -7.75 -7.54 -8.39
N CYS A 21 -6.84 -7.51 -7.41
CA CYS A 21 -7.17 -7.94 -6.05
C CYS A 21 -8.10 -6.94 -5.35
N HIS A 22 -8.73 -7.38 -4.26
CA HIS A 22 -9.64 -6.55 -3.47
C HIS A 22 -9.02 -5.21 -3.05
N ALA A 23 -7.75 -5.22 -2.59
CA ALA A 23 -7.06 -4.00 -2.17
C ALA A 23 -6.87 -3.01 -3.34
N ALA A 24 -6.49 -3.52 -4.51
CA ALA A 24 -6.26 -2.69 -5.71
C ALA A 24 -7.56 -2.11 -6.28
N ILE A 25 -8.67 -2.85 -6.22
CA ILE A 25 -9.97 -2.37 -6.71
C ILE A 25 -10.52 -1.30 -5.75
N VAL A 26 -10.62 -1.62 -4.46
CA VAL A 26 -11.21 -0.69 -3.48
C VAL A 26 -10.39 0.58 -3.34
N SER A 27 -9.05 0.52 -3.45
CA SER A 27 -8.23 1.73 -3.41
C SER A 27 -8.52 2.69 -4.57
N ARG A 28 -8.82 2.17 -5.77
CA ARG A 28 -9.22 2.98 -6.93
C ARG A 28 -10.59 3.61 -6.72
N GLU A 29 -11.54 2.87 -6.15
CA GLU A 29 -12.88 3.39 -5.82
C GLU A 29 -12.82 4.50 -4.77
N LEU A 30 -11.90 4.39 -3.81
CA LEU A 30 -11.67 5.38 -2.76
C LEU A 30 -10.71 6.51 -3.17
N ASN A 31 -10.16 6.47 -4.38
CA ASN A 31 -9.18 7.43 -4.90
C ASN A 31 -7.95 7.61 -3.99
N ILE A 32 -7.45 6.50 -3.42
CA ILE A 32 -6.22 6.45 -2.62
C ILE A 32 -5.13 5.68 -3.36
N ALA A 33 -3.88 6.05 -3.14
CA ALA A 33 -2.74 5.37 -3.76
C ALA A 33 -2.60 3.93 -3.21
N SER A 34 -2.28 2.98 -4.09
CA SER A 34 -2.12 1.57 -3.71
C SER A 34 -0.96 0.88 -4.40
N ILE A 35 -0.12 0.21 -3.61
CA ILE A 35 0.94 -0.69 -4.09
C ILE A 35 0.58 -2.10 -3.62
N VAL A 36 0.47 -3.05 -4.54
CA VAL A 36 0.10 -4.44 -4.25
C VAL A 36 1.19 -5.39 -4.72
N GLY A 37 1.39 -6.48 -4.01
CA GLY A 37 2.46 -7.44 -4.33
C GLY A 37 3.85 -6.94 -3.93
N ALA A 38 3.94 -6.03 -2.95
CA ALA A 38 5.21 -5.52 -2.44
C ALA A 38 5.83 -6.54 -1.47
N ASP A 39 6.55 -7.52 -2.00
CA ASP A 39 7.22 -8.53 -1.19
C ASP A 39 8.19 -7.91 -0.16
N ASN A 40 8.28 -8.51 1.03
CA ASN A 40 9.14 -8.08 2.13
C ASN A 40 8.90 -6.67 2.69
N ILE A 41 7.87 -5.94 2.21
CA ILE A 41 7.63 -4.55 2.62
C ILE A 41 7.52 -4.38 4.14
N VAL A 42 6.87 -5.33 4.84
CA VAL A 42 6.71 -5.26 6.30
C VAL A 42 8.06 -5.32 7.03
N GLN A 43 9.02 -6.09 6.52
CA GLN A 43 10.35 -6.16 7.12
C GLN A 43 11.11 -4.86 6.88
N ILE A 44 11.12 -4.39 5.63
CA ILE A 44 11.76 -3.14 5.22
C ILE A 44 11.22 -1.98 6.06
N MET A 45 9.89 -1.85 6.18
CA MET A 45 9.28 -0.78 6.98
C MET A 45 9.66 -0.85 8.46
N LYS A 46 9.74 -2.05 9.05
CA LYS A 46 10.17 -2.20 10.46
C LYS A 46 11.62 -1.80 10.66
N GLU A 47 12.49 -2.12 9.71
CA GLU A 47 13.90 -1.71 9.74
C GLU A 47 14.01 -0.19 9.64
N GLN A 48 13.33 0.41 8.65
CA GLN A 48 13.30 1.86 8.47
C GLN A 48 12.70 2.62 9.67
N GLN A 49 11.65 2.08 10.29
CA GLN A 49 11.07 2.65 11.52
C GLN A 49 12.07 2.62 12.70
N ARG A 50 12.91 1.58 12.82
CA ARG A 50 13.97 1.52 13.85
C ARG A 50 15.06 2.56 13.61
N GLU A 51 15.29 2.94 12.36
CA GLU A 51 16.23 3.98 11.95
C GLU A 51 15.67 5.40 12.12
N GLY A 52 14.40 5.53 12.55
CA GLY A 52 13.76 6.81 12.85
C GLY A 52 12.89 7.37 11.71
N MET A 53 12.52 6.55 10.73
CA MET A 53 11.59 6.97 9.67
C MET A 53 10.18 7.19 10.23
N GLU A 54 9.70 8.43 10.17
CA GLU A 54 8.34 8.81 10.62
C GLU A 54 7.33 8.89 9.47
N TYR A 55 7.77 9.20 8.24
CA TYR A 55 6.91 9.40 7.08
C TYR A 55 7.35 8.56 5.90
N VAL A 56 6.36 8.15 5.10
CA VAL A 56 6.56 7.36 3.87
C VAL A 56 5.80 8.04 2.76
N THR A 57 6.47 8.24 1.63
CA THR A 57 5.85 8.69 0.39
C THR A 57 5.73 7.49 -0.53
N ILE A 58 4.59 7.33 -1.17
CA ILE A 58 4.35 6.27 -2.16
C ILE A 58 4.10 6.91 -3.52
N ASP A 59 4.64 6.28 -4.55
CA ASP A 59 4.41 6.61 -5.95
C ASP A 59 3.86 5.37 -6.66
N CYS A 60 2.80 5.56 -7.44
CA CYS A 60 2.11 4.50 -8.18
C CYS A 60 2.31 4.62 -9.71
N SER A 61 3.15 5.55 -10.20
CA SER A 61 3.37 5.74 -11.64
C SER A 61 4.21 4.62 -12.28
N GLU A 62 5.13 4.01 -11.52
CA GLU A 62 6.14 3.07 -12.03
C GLU A 62 5.70 1.60 -11.97
N GLY A 63 4.41 1.30 -11.74
CA GLY A 63 3.94 -0.08 -11.65
C GLY A 63 4.01 -0.82 -12.98
N GLU A 64 4.72 -1.95 -13.01
CA GLU A 64 4.68 -2.90 -14.15
C GLU A 64 3.45 -3.82 -14.06
N SER A 65 2.85 -4.15 -15.21
CA SER A 65 1.62 -4.94 -15.34
C SER A 65 1.85 -6.44 -15.28
#